data_AF-A0A5N9GTJ7-F1
#
_entry.id   AF-A0A5N9GTJ7-F1
#
_cell.length_a   1.000
_cell.length_b   1.000
_cell.length_c   1.000
_cell.angle_alpha   90.00
_cell.angle_beta   90.00
_cell.angle_gamma   90.00
#
_symmetry.space_group_name_H-M   'P 1'
#
loop_
_entity.id
_entity.type
_entity.pdbx_description
1 polymer ?
#
loop_
_entity_poly.entity_id
_entity_poly.type
_entity_poly.pdbx_seq_one_letter_code
_entity_poly.pdbx_strand_id
1 'polypeptide(L)'
;MALFIVFIAFIWGGSMGVTLLMTKSRLAPGDASLGDQLLVRFVALIAVSIAMLTLGLVSGRTIAADDTTRLVPYLWGAAVLPLFIPSLKSTGISLLSSEKLIYTSVLLSAAGGFILAMATLVSLIMNNREFV
;
A
#
# COMPACT_ATOMS: atom_id res chain seq x y z
N MET A 1 9.28 13.67 -16.94
CA MET A 1 8.15 13.39 -16.03
C MET A 1 7.54 12.00 -16.25
N ALA A 2 7.17 11.60 -17.46
CA ALA A 2 6.58 10.27 -17.72
C ALA A 2 7.46 9.08 -17.24
N LEU A 3 8.76 9.07 -17.59
CA LEU A 3 9.71 8.03 -17.13
C LEU A 3 9.81 7.92 -15.60
N PHE A 4 9.73 9.05 -14.89
CA PHE A 4 9.79 9.09 -13.43
C PHE A 4 8.52 8.46 -12.81
N ILE A 5 7.35 8.74 -13.38
CA ILE A 5 6.07 8.15 -12.96
C ILE A 5 6.06 6.64 -13.21
N VAL A 6 6.53 6.20 -14.39
CA VAL A 6 6.63 4.77 -14.74
C VAL A 6 7.59 4.04 -13.78
N PHE A 7 8.74 4.64 -13.49
CA PHE A 7 9.70 4.07 -12.53
C PHE A 7 9.10 3.90 -11.13
N ILE A 8 8.33 4.89 -10.67
CA ILE A 8 7.63 4.83 -9.37
C ILE A 8 6.52 3.77 -9.38
N ALA A 9 5.73 3.70 -10.45
CA ALA A 9 4.71 2.66 -10.59
C ALA A 9 5.32 1.25 -10.58
N PHE A 10 6.52 1.08 -11.13
CA PHE A 10 7.24 -0.19 -11.12
C PHE A 10 7.73 -0.58 -9.71
N ILE A 11 8.28 0.38 -8.95
CA ILE A 11 8.68 0.15 -7.55
C ILE A 11 7.45 -0.19 -6.70
N TRP A 12 6.37 0.56 -6.88
CA TRP A 12 5.10 0.36 -6.17
C TRP A 12 4.51 -1.03 -6.46
N GLY A 13 4.33 -1.37 -7.74
CA GLY A 13 3.75 -2.66 -8.14
C GLY A 13 4.67 -3.84 -7.81
N GLY A 14 5.98 -3.68 -8.01
CA GLY A 14 6.97 -4.71 -7.71
C GLY A 14 7.05 -5.04 -6.22
N SER A 15 7.07 -4.02 -5.35
CA SER A 15 7.11 -4.22 -3.89
C SER A 15 5.85 -4.90 -3.36
N MET A 16 4.68 -4.53 -3.86
CA MET A 16 3.43 -5.23 -3.55
C MET A 16 3.43 -6.66 -4.07
N GLY A 17 3.88 -6.89 -5.31
CA GLY A 17 3.97 -8.21 -5.92
C GLY A 17 4.85 -9.18 -5.12
N VAL A 18 6.03 -8.73 -4.69
CA VAL A 18 6.94 -9.52 -3.84
C VAL A 18 6.27 -9.84 -2.49
N THR A 19 5.58 -8.87 -1.89
CA THR A 19 4.88 -9.06 -0.62
C THR A 19 3.77 -10.11 -0.74
N LEU A 20 2.98 -10.06 -1.82
CA LEU A 20 1.92 -11.02 -2.08
C LEU A 20 2.48 -12.43 -2.36
N LEU A 21 3.58 -12.52 -3.11
CA LEU A 21 4.26 -13.80 -3.37
C LEU A 21 4.82 -14.42 -2.09
N MET A 22 5.45 -13.62 -1.22
CA MET A 22 5.93 -14.08 0.08
C MET A 22 4.79 -14.53 1.00
N THR A 23 3.69 -13.76 1.01
CA THR A 23 2.48 -14.08 1.78
C THR A 23 1.89 -15.42 1.32
N LYS A 24 1.71 -15.61 0.02
CA LYS A 24 1.20 -16.86 -0.54
C LYS A 24 2.15 -18.05 -0.30
N SER A 25 3.45 -17.87 -0.47
CA SER A 25 4.42 -18.97 -0.34
C SER A 25 4.68 -19.39 1.11
N ARG A 26 4.66 -18.45 2.05
CA ARG A 26 5.03 -18.71 3.46
C ARG A 26 3.85 -18.80 4.41
N LEU A 27 2.71 -18.15 4.12
CA LEU A 27 1.59 -18.03 5.07
C LEU A 27 0.33 -18.81 4.68
N ALA A 28 0.09 -19.03 3.37
CA ALA A 28 -1.05 -19.82 2.90
C ALA A 28 -1.11 -21.28 3.37
N PRO A 29 0.00 -21.99 3.72
CA PRO A 29 -0.07 -23.37 4.20
C PRO A 29 -0.76 -23.59 5.56
N GLY A 30 -1.26 -22.54 6.24
CA GLY A 30 -2.01 -22.66 7.51
C GLY A 30 -1.16 -22.91 8.76
N ASP A 31 0.04 -23.49 8.58
CA ASP A 31 1.02 -23.81 9.63
C ASP A 31 2.29 -22.95 9.57
N ALA A 32 2.13 -21.68 9.20
CA ALA A 32 3.25 -20.74 9.20
C ALA A 32 3.78 -20.47 10.62
N SER A 33 5.09 -20.62 10.77
CA SER A 33 5.80 -20.29 12.01
C SER A 33 5.57 -18.83 12.41
N LEU A 34 5.64 -18.53 13.71
CA LEU A 34 5.59 -17.14 14.20
C LEU A 34 6.68 -16.27 13.56
N GLY A 35 7.85 -16.86 13.28
CA GLY A 35 8.96 -16.19 12.61
C GLY A 35 8.63 -15.80 11.16
N ASP A 36 8.02 -16.71 10.39
CA ASP A 36 7.58 -16.41 9.02
C ASP A 36 6.49 -15.33 8.99
N GLN A 37 5.57 -15.36 9.95
CA GLN A 37 4.55 -14.32 10.09
C GLN A 37 5.17 -12.95 10.37
N LEU A 38 6.14 -12.87 11.28
CA LEU A 38 6.83 -11.62 11.60
C LEU A 38 7.63 -11.09 10.41
N LEU A 39 8.34 -11.99 9.71
CA LEU A 39 9.15 -11.65 8.54
C LEU A 39 8.29 -11.09 7.41
N VAL A 40 7.20 -11.78 7.05
CA VAL A 40 6.34 -11.32 5.94
C VAL A 40 5.62 -10.02 6.32
N ARG A 41 5.23 -9.85 7.59
CA ARG A 41 4.69 -8.56 8.09
C ARG A 41 5.71 -7.43 8.00
N PHE A 42 6.98 -7.69 8.30
CA PHE A 42 8.05 -6.71 8.18
C PHE A 42 8.31 -6.34 6.70
N VAL A 43 8.34 -7.33 5.80
CA VAL A 43 8.44 -7.09 4.36
C VAL A 43 7.24 -6.27 3.87
N ALA A 44 6.03 -6.61 4.30
CA ALA A 44 4.82 -5.87 3.96
C ALA A 44 4.86 -4.43 4.47
N LEU A 45 5.35 -4.20 5.69
CA LEU A 45 5.51 -2.87 6.27
C LEU A 45 6.45 -2.01 5.42
N ILE A 46 7.59 -2.57 5.03
CA ILE A 46 8.56 -1.89 4.16
C ILE A 46 7.93 -1.60 2.80
N ALA A 47 7.28 -2.59 2.18
CA ALA A 47 6.67 -2.43 0.86
C ALA A 47 5.59 -1.35 0.86
N VAL A 48 4.66 -1.37 1.82
CA VAL A 48 3.59 -0.36 1.96
C VAL A 48 4.17 1.02 2.24
N SER A 49 5.24 1.11 3.03
CA SER A 49 5.89 2.39 3.32
C SER A 49 6.59 2.96 2.08
N ILE A 50 7.34 2.13 1.33
CA ILE A 50 7.97 2.53 0.07
C ILE A 50 6.89 2.95 -0.94
N ALA A 51 5.81 2.19 -1.05
CA ALA A 51 4.67 2.48 -1.92
C ALA A 51 4.05 3.85 -1.60
N MET A 52 3.77 4.15 -0.34
CA MET A 52 3.17 5.43 0.07
C MET A 52 4.13 6.61 -0.06
N LEU A 53 5.41 6.43 0.28
CA LEU A 53 6.43 7.47 0.11
C LEU A 53 6.64 7.83 -1.35
N THR A 54 6.71 6.82 -2.22
CA THR A 54 6.87 7.06 -3.67
C THR A 54 5.65 7.74 -4.27
N LEU A 55 4.43 7.38 -3.85
CA LEU A 55 3.21 8.09 -4.27
C LEU A 55 3.15 9.53 -3.74
N GLY A 56 3.58 9.76 -2.49
CA GLY A 56 3.68 11.11 -1.93
C GLY A 56 4.70 11.98 -2.68
N LEU A 57 5.82 11.40 -3.12
CA LEU A 57 6.79 12.08 -3.97
C LEU A 57 6.22 12.44 -5.35
N VAL A 58 5.35 11.60 -5.94
CA VAL A 58 4.67 11.93 -7.21
C VAL A 58 3.66 13.06 -7.00
N SER A 59 2.81 12.94 -5.99
CA SER A 59 1.78 13.92 -5.64
C SER A 59 2.39 15.29 -5.33
N GLY A 60 3.47 15.34 -4.54
CA GLY A 60 4.20 16.56 -4.20
C GLY A 60 4.88 17.27 -5.38
N ARG A 61 5.00 16.61 -6.54
CA ARG A 61 5.58 17.18 -7.78
C ARG A 61 4.50 17.77 -8.70
N THR A 62 3.22 17.73 -8.32
CA THR A 62 2.11 18.25 -9.10
C THR A 62 1.64 19.61 -8.59
N ILE A 63 0.96 20.40 -9.46
CA ILE A 63 0.44 21.74 -9.11
C ILE A 63 -0.61 21.67 -7.96
N ALA A 64 -1.15 20.48 -7.71
CA ALA A 64 -2.11 20.17 -6.66
C ALA A 64 -1.49 19.54 -5.39
N ALA A 65 -0.17 19.72 -5.21
CA ALA A 65 0.63 19.04 -4.20
C ALA A 65 0.13 19.26 -2.77
N ASP A 66 -0.36 20.44 -2.41
CA ASP A 66 -0.61 20.77 -1.01
C ASP A 66 -1.74 19.93 -0.38
N ASP A 67 -2.86 19.75 -1.07
CA ASP A 67 -4.00 19.00 -0.52
C ASP A 67 -3.79 17.49 -0.63
N THR A 68 -3.19 17.03 -1.73
CA THR A 68 -2.99 15.59 -1.97
C THR A 68 -1.84 15.01 -1.15
N THR A 69 -0.75 15.75 -0.94
CA THR A 69 0.39 15.29 -0.11
C THR A 69 0.01 15.18 1.36
N ARG A 70 -0.93 16.01 1.85
CA ARG A 70 -1.45 15.94 3.23
C ARG A 70 -2.23 14.66 3.51
N LEU A 71 -2.78 14.00 2.50
CA LEU A 71 -3.52 12.73 2.66
C LEU A 71 -2.59 11.53 2.82
N VAL A 72 -1.34 11.62 2.36
CA VAL A 72 -0.38 10.50 2.34
C VAL A 72 -0.16 9.88 3.73
N PRO A 73 0.05 10.64 4.82
CA PRO A 73 0.26 10.04 6.15
C PRO A 73 -0.97 9.28 6.65
N TYR A 74 -2.18 9.77 6.35
CA TYR A 74 -3.43 9.12 6.75
C TYR A 74 -3.66 7.81 5.99
N LEU A 75 -3.42 7.83 4.67
CA LEU A 75 -3.52 6.64 3.83
C LEU A 75 -2.46 5.60 4.18
N TRP A 76 -1.24 6.04 4.49
CA TRP A 76 -0.19 5.18 5.01
C TRP A 76 -0.58 4.56 6.34
N GLY A 77 -1.07 5.35 7.30
CA GLY A 77 -1.53 4.85 8.60
C GLY A 77 -2.64 3.80 8.46
N ALA A 78 -3.63 4.06 7.60
CA ALA A 78 -4.71 3.11 7.32
C ALA A 78 -4.19 1.80 6.68
N ALA A 79 -3.24 1.90 5.75
CA ALA A 79 -2.67 0.73 5.08
C ALA A 79 -1.75 -0.09 6.00
N VAL A 80 -1.06 0.54 6.93
CA VAL A 80 -0.13 -0.12 7.85
C VAL A 80 -0.85 -0.74 9.06
N LEU A 81 -1.97 -0.19 9.50
CA LEU A 81 -2.71 -0.63 10.69
C LEU A 81 -2.94 -2.17 10.75
N PRO A 82 -3.36 -2.85 9.67
CA PRO A 82 -3.61 -4.30 9.71
C PRO A 82 -2.35 -5.13 10.01
N LEU A 83 -1.15 -4.61 9.72
CA LEU A 83 0.11 -5.30 9.94
C LEU A 83 0.48 -5.41 11.43
N PHE A 84 -0.07 -4.54 12.26
CA PHE A 84 0.12 -4.56 13.72
C PHE A 84 -0.92 -5.41 14.46
N ILE A 85 -2.02 -5.80 13.80
CA ILE A 85 -3.07 -6.60 14.43
C ILE A 85 -2.56 -8.04 14.63
N PRO A 86 -2.49 -8.58 15.85
CA PRO A 86 -2.03 -9.94 16.08
C PRO A 86 -2.98 -10.94 15.40
N SER A 87 -2.42 -12.04 14.87
CA SER A 87 -3.24 -13.12 14.33
C SER A 87 -3.89 -13.89 15.48
N LEU A 88 -5.21 -14.02 15.43
CA LEU A 88 -5.99 -14.78 16.42
C LEU A 88 -6.31 -16.15 15.81
N LYS A 89 -5.61 -17.20 16.28
CA LYS A 89 -6.02 -18.60 16.09
C LYS A 89 -6.90 -19.00 17.28
N SER A 90 -8.21 -19.06 17.09
CA SER A 90 -9.11 -19.69 18.06
C SER A 90 -9.44 -21.10 17.58
N THR A 91 -9.07 -22.12 18.36
CA THR A 91 -9.67 -23.47 18.36
C THR A 91 -10.29 -23.94 17.03
N GLY A 92 -9.44 -24.18 16.02
CA GLY A 92 -9.83 -24.82 14.76
C GLY A 92 -10.35 -23.90 13.64
N ILE A 93 -10.68 -22.63 13.93
CA ILE A 93 -11.12 -21.66 12.90
C ILE A 93 -10.24 -20.42 12.97
N SER A 94 -9.42 -20.20 11.93
CA SER A 94 -8.60 -19.00 11.79
C SER A 94 -9.48 -17.79 11.41
N LEU A 95 -10.11 -17.17 12.41
CA LEU A 95 -10.90 -15.94 12.25
C LEU A 95 -10.06 -14.77 11.69
N LEU A 96 -8.81 -14.64 12.12
CA LEU A 96 -7.87 -13.59 11.68
C LEU A 96 -6.50 -14.20 11.31
N SER A 97 -6.39 -14.73 10.08
CA SER A 97 -5.11 -15.21 9.54
C SER A 97 -4.18 -14.04 9.25
N SER A 98 -2.88 -14.18 9.57
CA SER A 98 -1.83 -13.24 9.14
C SER A 98 -1.83 -13.02 7.63
N GLU A 99 -2.20 -14.02 6.84
CA GLU A 99 -2.32 -13.90 5.39
C GLU A 99 -3.36 -12.85 4.99
N LYS A 100 -4.56 -12.94 5.58
CA LYS A 100 -5.67 -12.00 5.31
C LYS A 100 -5.31 -10.58 5.71
N LEU A 101 -4.64 -10.41 6.86
CA LEU A 101 -4.21 -9.10 7.34
C LEU A 101 -3.20 -8.44 6.40
N ILE A 102 -2.26 -9.22 5.85
CA ILE A 102 -1.29 -8.69 4.88
C ILE A 102 -1.97 -8.36 3.56
N TYR A 103 -2.89 -9.20 3.07
CA TYR A 103 -3.69 -8.86 1.90
C TYR A 103 -4.51 -7.60 2.10
N THR A 104 -5.16 -7.43 3.25
CA THR A 104 -5.90 -6.21 3.58
C THR A 104 -4.98 -4.98 3.58
N SER A 105 -3.79 -5.09 4.16
CA SER A 105 -2.80 -4.01 4.15
C SER A 105 -2.36 -3.63 2.74
N VAL A 106 -2.03 -4.60 1.90
CA VAL A 106 -1.65 -4.38 0.49
C VAL A 106 -2.81 -3.79 -0.30
N LEU A 107 -4.04 -4.27 -0.10
CA LEU A 107 -5.24 -3.76 -0.77
C LEU A 107 -5.56 -2.32 -0.36
N LEU A 108 -5.45 -1.99 0.94
CA LEU A 108 -5.61 -0.63 1.44
C LEU A 108 -4.53 0.29 0.90
N SER A 109 -3.30 -0.20 0.79
CA SER A 109 -2.22 0.55 0.14
C SER A 109 -2.51 0.80 -1.35
N ALA A 110 -3.08 -0.19 -2.03
CA ALA A 110 -3.46 -0.07 -3.43
C ALA A 110 -4.59 0.96 -3.62
N ALA A 111 -5.62 0.88 -2.78
CA ALA A 111 -6.74 1.81 -2.75
C ALA A 111 -6.27 3.24 -2.43
N GLY A 112 -5.37 3.41 -1.45
CA GLY A 112 -4.80 4.72 -1.13
C GLY A 112 -4.02 5.32 -2.30
N GLY A 113 -3.23 4.51 -3.01
CA GLY A 113 -2.55 4.95 -4.24
C GLY A 113 -3.52 5.37 -5.34
N PHE A 114 -4.61 4.62 -5.51
CA PHE A 114 -5.66 4.98 -6.46
C PHE A 114 -6.35 6.30 -6.09
N ILE A 115 -6.68 6.51 -4.81
CA ILE A 115 -7.29 7.75 -4.31
C ILE A 115 -6.36 8.94 -4.58
N LEU A 116 -5.06 8.82 -4.32
CA LEU A 116 -4.09 9.89 -4.58
C LEU A 116 -3.99 10.21 -6.08
N ALA A 117 -3.96 9.18 -6.93
CA ALA A 117 -3.93 9.37 -8.37
C ALA A 117 -5.20 10.08 -8.88
N MET A 118 -6.38 9.68 -8.39
CA MET A 118 -7.65 10.31 -8.72
C MET A 118 -7.75 11.74 -8.21
N ALA A 119 -7.33 12.01 -6.97
CA ALA A 119 -7.31 13.35 -6.41
C ALA A 119 -6.39 14.27 -7.21
N THR A 120 -5.20 13.76 -7.60
CA THR A 120 -4.27 14.48 -8.47
C THR A 120 -4.90 14.76 -9.84
N LEU A 121 -5.57 13.77 -10.44
CA LEU A 121 -6.25 13.93 -11.73
C LEU A 121 -7.37 14.98 -11.66
N VAL A 122 -8.21 14.92 -10.64
CA VAL A 122 -9.29 15.90 -10.41
C VAL A 122 -8.72 17.29 -10.27
N SER A 123 -7.67 17.46 -9.46
CA SER A 123 -7.05 18.78 -9.31
C SER A 123 -6.38 19.29 -10.59
N LEU A 124 -5.80 18.41 -11.41
CA LEU A 124 -5.28 18.81 -12.74
C LEU A 124 -6.40 19.28 -13.67
N ILE A 125 -7.55 18.59 -13.68
CA ILE A 125 -8.71 19.00 -14.48
C ILE A 125 -9.25 20.35 -13.99
N MET A 126 -9.35 20.56 -12.68
CA MET A 126 -9.89 21.80 -12.11
C MET A 126 -8.94 23.00 -12.24
N ASN A 127 -7.62 22.79 -12.23
CA ASN A 127 -6.64 23.88 -12.36
C ASN A 127 -6.25 24.22 -13.81
N ASN A 128 -6.49 23.34 -14.78
CA ASN A 128 -6.30 23.68 -16.20
C ASN A 128 -7.57 24.36 -16.75
N ARG A 129 -7.62 25.69 -16.63
CA ARG A 129 -8.66 26.54 -17.27
C ARG A 129 -8.63 26.54 -18.81
N GLU A 130 -7.69 25.85 -19.45
CA GLU A 130 -7.55 25.83 -20.92
C GLU A 130 -8.35 24.72 -21.62
N PHE A 131 -9.10 23.90 -20.89
CA PHE A 131 -9.96 22.83 -21.45
C PHE A 131 -11.46 23.15 -21.44
N VAL A 132 -11.86 24.40 -21.21
CA VAL A 132 -13.26 24.88 -21.33
C VAL A 132 -13.32 26.07 -22.28
#